data_AF-A0A7S3NIM4-F1
#
_entry.id   AF-A0A7S3NIM4-F1
#
_cell.length_a   1.000
_cell.length_b   1.000
_cell.length_c   1.000
_cell.angle_alpha   90.00
_cell.angle_beta   90.00
_cell.angle_gamma   90.00
#
_symmetry.space_group_name_H-M   'P 1'
#
loop_
_entity.id
_entity.type
_entity.pdbx_description
1 polymer ?
#
loop_
_entity_poly.entity_id
_entity_poly.type
_entity_poly.pdbx_seq_one_letter_code
_entity_poly.pdbx_strand_id
1 'polypeptide(L)'
;MFFVSKYIGLRSIILLLIMVQVRALSVVSSRRKVIINSCILSISSSSRSVSAAIIQKQICEQGQGEGCVDLAGDSELLRELQLRSAEKRAERDKASLERYNYNNFGDYFAAGFPPRKLVRHADGRFEALTDSEIETGIKTGKIGRGSYGTGWSNYQGRNPLYFIEEEGKE
;
A
#
# COMPACT_ATOMS: atom_id res chain seq x y z
N MET A 1 66.46 16.56 -2.19
CA MET A 1 65.17 16.29 -1.49
C MET A 1 64.56 17.63 -1.12
N PHE A 2 63.42 18.02 -1.69
CA PHE A 2 62.40 18.93 -1.11
C PHE A 2 61.30 19.11 -2.17
N PHE A 3 60.26 18.26 -2.11
CA PHE A 3 59.04 18.38 -2.93
C PHE A 3 57.84 18.35 -1.97
N VAL A 4 57.55 19.48 -1.31
CA VAL A 4 56.31 19.66 -0.56
C VAL A 4 55.87 21.11 -0.72
N SER A 5 54.89 21.36 -1.60
CA SER A 5 53.90 22.45 -1.49
C SER A 5 53.21 22.67 -2.82
N LYS A 6 52.08 21.98 -3.07
CA LYS A 6 51.14 22.39 -4.13
C LYS A 6 49.68 21.99 -3.92
N TYR A 7 49.31 21.36 -2.80
CA TYR A 7 47.97 20.76 -2.61
C TYR A 7 47.01 21.51 -1.67
N ILE A 8 47.37 22.70 -1.17
CA ILE A 8 46.54 23.42 -0.18
C ILE A 8 45.50 24.35 -0.84
N GLY A 9 45.65 24.70 -2.13
CA GLY A 9 44.77 25.67 -2.80
C GLY A 9 43.42 25.16 -3.30
N LEU A 10 43.24 23.85 -3.50
CA LEU A 10 42.05 23.32 -4.20
C LEU A 10 40.85 23.03 -3.26
N ARG A 11 41.09 22.85 -1.95
CA ARG A 11 40.02 22.52 -0.99
C ARG A 11 39.19 23.73 -0.55
N SER A 12 39.76 24.94 -0.53
CA SER A 12 39.02 26.16 -0.15
C SER A 12 38.05 26.64 -1.23
N ILE A 13 38.31 26.34 -2.51
CA ILE A 13 37.45 26.80 -3.62
C ILE A 13 36.16 25.97 -3.70
N ILE A 14 36.21 24.66 -3.37
CA ILE A 14 35.04 23.78 -3.40
C ILE A 14 34.04 24.13 -2.28
N LEU A 15 34.52 24.55 -1.10
CA LEU A 15 33.67 24.98 0.01
C LEU A 15 32.94 26.31 -0.26
N LEU A 16 33.54 27.22 -1.04
CA LEU A 16 32.90 28.47 -1.47
C LEU A 16 31.77 28.25 -2.50
N LEU A 17 31.88 27.22 -3.35
CA LEU A 17 30.83 26.87 -4.32
C LEU A 17 29.57 26.28 -3.67
N ILE A 18 29.69 25.60 -2.53
CA ILE A 18 28.54 25.02 -1.81
C ILE A 18 27.70 26.11 -1.10
N MET A 19 28.35 27.18 -0.61
CA MET A 19 27.64 28.27 0.10
C MET A 19 26.82 29.19 -0.84
N VAL A 20 27.14 29.25 -2.13
CA VAL A 20 26.41 30.09 -3.11
C VAL A 20 25.08 29.46 -3.56
N GLN A 21 24.93 28.13 -3.48
CA GLN A 21 23.71 27.42 -3.88
C GLN A 21 22.56 27.51 -2.85
N VAL A 22 22.82 27.94 -1.61
CA VAL A 22 21.79 27.96 -0.54
C VAL A 22 20.90 29.22 -0.56
N ARG A 23 21.20 30.22 -1.41
CA ARG A 23 20.43 31.48 -1.46
C ARG A 23 19.42 31.62 -2.62
N ALA A 24 19.18 30.57 -3.40
CA ALA A 24 18.29 30.63 -4.57
C ALA A 24 16.96 29.84 -4.43
N LEU A 25 16.47 29.63 -3.20
CA LEU A 25 15.16 29.03 -2.94
C LEU A 25 14.37 29.86 -1.93
N SER A 26 14.23 31.15 -2.21
CA SER A 26 13.15 31.95 -1.65
C SER A 26 12.60 32.80 -2.81
N VAL A 27 11.27 32.90 -2.87
CA VAL A 27 10.47 33.52 -3.95
C VAL A 27 10.00 32.57 -5.05
N VAL A 28 9.08 31.67 -4.68
CA VAL A 28 7.87 31.47 -5.50
C VAL A 28 6.66 31.73 -4.60
N SER A 29 6.21 32.97 -4.66
CA SER A 29 4.88 33.38 -4.23
C SER A 29 3.83 32.61 -5.03
N SER A 30 3.05 31.75 -4.38
CA SER A 30 1.74 31.36 -4.89
C SER A 30 0.67 31.72 -3.87
N ARG A 31 -0.02 32.81 -4.21
CA ARG A 31 -1.18 33.36 -3.52
C ARG A 31 -2.31 32.33 -3.51
N ARG A 32 -2.42 31.51 -2.46
CA ARG A 32 -3.72 30.96 -2.06
C ARG A 32 -4.23 31.80 -0.91
N LYS A 33 -4.94 32.87 -1.26
CA LYS A 33 -5.86 33.55 -0.35
C LYS A 33 -6.75 32.46 0.24
N VAL A 34 -6.58 32.25 1.53
CA VAL A 34 -7.48 31.51 2.39
C VAL A 34 -8.81 32.24 2.35
N ILE A 35 -9.70 31.83 1.45
CA ILE A 35 -11.13 32.11 1.54
C ILE A 35 -11.68 31.14 2.60
N ILE A 36 -11.35 31.42 3.87
CA ILE A 36 -12.15 30.96 5.01
C ILE A 36 -13.11 32.13 5.26
N ASN A 37 -14.13 32.24 4.41
CA ASN A 37 -15.34 32.95 4.80
C ASN A 37 -16.51 32.48 3.94
N SER A 38 -17.60 32.13 4.62
CA SER A 38 -18.92 31.93 4.04
C SER A 38 -19.20 30.64 3.26
N CYS A 39 -19.08 29.49 3.93
CA CYS A 39 -19.97 28.33 3.67
C CYS A 39 -20.29 27.60 4.99
N ILE A 40 -20.49 28.37 6.05
CA ILE A 40 -21.24 27.96 7.24
C ILE A 40 -22.54 28.76 7.11
N LEU A 41 -23.72 28.12 7.16
CA LEU A 41 -25.05 28.57 6.67
C LEU A 41 -25.21 28.22 5.17
N SER A 42 -25.85 27.13 4.74
CA SER A 42 -27.06 26.50 5.24
C SER A 42 -27.12 25.04 4.78
N ILE A 43 -26.41 24.14 5.48
CA ILE A 43 -26.92 22.77 5.55
C ILE A 43 -28.10 22.87 6.51
N SER A 44 -29.26 23.23 5.97
CA SER A 44 -30.52 22.96 6.61
C SER A 44 -30.48 21.47 6.96
N SER A 45 -30.27 21.20 8.23
CA SER A 45 -30.52 19.91 8.86
C SER A 45 -32.00 19.61 8.67
N SER A 46 -32.36 19.16 7.47
CA SER A 46 -33.33 18.10 7.33
C SER A 46 -32.70 16.91 8.04
N SER A 47 -32.86 16.89 9.37
CA SER A 47 -33.01 15.66 10.13
C SER A 47 -34.20 14.92 9.50
N ARG A 48 -33.99 14.34 8.32
CA ARG A 48 -34.71 13.15 7.93
C ARG A 48 -34.46 12.23 9.10
N SER A 49 -35.49 12.03 9.92
CA SER A 49 -35.46 11.00 10.94
C SER A 49 -35.02 9.76 10.18
N VAL A 50 -33.77 9.33 10.42
CA VAL A 50 -33.33 8.02 9.97
C VAL A 50 -34.32 7.11 10.67
N SER A 51 -35.29 6.60 9.91
CA SER A 51 -36.40 5.84 10.47
C SER A 51 -35.78 4.78 11.38
N ALA A 52 -36.18 4.73 12.65
CA ALA A 52 -35.60 3.81 13.63
C ALA A 52 -35.54 2.35 13.14
N ALA A 53 -36.39 2.01 12.16
CA ALA A 53 -36.36 0.75 11.41
C ALA A 53 -35.02 0.40 10.72
N ILE A 54 -34.18 1.38 10.37
CA ILE A 54 -32.85 1.11 9.77
C ILE A 54 -31.84 0.69 10.84
N ILE A 55 -32.03 1.12 12.09
CA ILE A 55 -31.13 0.80 13.22
C ILE A 55 -31.40 -0.62 13.77
N GLN A 56 -32.54 -1.22 13.45
CA GLN A 56 -32.96 -2.54 13.96
C GLN A 56 -32.73 -3.72 13.00
N LYS A 57 -32.11 -3.51 11.84
CA LYS A 57 -31.87 -4.62 10.92
C LYS A 57 -30.87 -5.59 11.54
N GLN A 58 -31.22 -6.87 11.53
CA GLN A 58 -30.34 -7.95 11.95
C GLN A 58 -29.08 -7.95 11.07
N ILE A 59 -27.95 -8.31 11.66
CA ILE A 59 -26.65 -8.24 10.99
C ILE A 59 -26.53 -9.42 10.02
N CYS A 60 -26.07 -9.12 8.80
CA CYS A 60 -25.57 -10.09 7.84
C CYS A 60 -24.16 -9.67 7.43
N GLU A 61 -23.15 -10.37 7.93
CA GLU A 61 -21.76 -10.09 7.62
C GLU A 61 -21.14 -11.27 6.88
N GLN A 62 -20.60 -11.01 5.70
CA GLN A 62 -19.94 -12.01 4.86
C GLN A 62 -20.79 -13.26 4.57
N GLY A 63 -22.12 -13.17 4.62
CA GLY A 63 -23.04 -14.31 4.40
C GLY A 63 -23.41 -15.09 5.66
N GLN A 64 -23.09 -14.57 6.85
CA GLN A 64 -23.50 -15.14 8.14
C GLN A 64 -24.28 -14.12 8.97
N GLY A 65 -25.23 -14.62 9.78
CA GLY A 65 -26.04 -13.83 10.69
C GLY A 65 -27.54 -13.94 10.40
N GLU A 66 -28.34 -13.63 11.42
CA GLU A 66 -29.81 -13.73 11.36
C GLU A 66 -30.40 -12.85 10.26
N GLY A 67 -29.74 -11.71 9.96
CA GLY A 67 -30.19 -10.79 8.92
C GLY A 67 -29.94 -11.27 7.50
N CYS A 68 -29.20 -12.35 7.27
CA CYS A 68 -28.93 -12.81 5.91
C CYS A 68 -30.18 -13.37 5.23
N VAL A 69 -31.04 -14.04 6.01
CA VAL A 69 -32.32 -14.57 5.50
C VAL A 69 -33.23 -13.43 5.05
N ASP A 70 -33.38 -12.40 5.89
CA ASP A 70 -34.18 -11.20 5.57
C ASP A 70 -33.59 -10.41 4.38
N LEU A 71 -32.27 -10.39 4.24
CA LEU A 71 -31.57 -9.70 3.15
C LEU A 71 -31.69 -10.45 1.81
N ALA A 72 -31.73 -11.78 1.84
CA ALA A 72 -31.95 -12.59 0.64
C ALA A 72 -33.42 -12.54 0.19
N GLY A 73 -34.35 -12.48 1.14
CA GLY A 73 -35.79 -12.57 0.87
C GLY A 73 -36.10 -13.82 0.05
N ASP A 74 -36.84 -13.64 -1.05
CA ASP A 74 -37.22 -14.73 -1.96
C ASP A 74 -36.24 -14.92 -3.13
N SER A 75 -35.11 -14.21 -3.14
CA SER A 75 -34.14 -14.26 -4.24
C SER A 75 -33.15 -15.41 -4.06
N GLU A 76 -33.30 -16.46 -4.87
CA GLU A 76 -32.39 -17.61 -4.85
C GLU A 76 -30.94 -17.20 -5.17
N LEU A 77 -30.75 -16.25 -6.09
CA LEU A 77 -29.42 -15.74 -6.43
C LEU A 77 -28.73 -15.11 -5.22
N LEU A 78 -29.44 -14.31 -4.43
CA LEU A 78 -28.85 -13.68 -3.23
C LEU A 78 -28.48 -14.73 -2.19
N ARG A 79 -29.31 -15.77 -2.03
CA ARG A 79 -29.02 -16.88 -1.12
C ARG A 79 -27.78 -17.66 -1.56
N GLU A 80 -27.63 -17.96 -2.85
CA GLU A 80 -26.44 -18.63 -3.38
C GLU A 80 -25.17 -17.78 -3.17
N LEU A 81 -25.26 -16.46 -3.42
CA LEU A 81 -24.13 -15.55 -3.19
C LEU A 81 -23.74 -15.46 -1.71
N GLN A 82 -24.72 -15.45 -0.80
CA GLN A 82 -24.47 -15.47 0.64
C GLN A 82 -23.80 -16.78 1.08
N LEU A 83 -24.26 -17.93 0.59
CA LEU A 83 -23.64 -19.23 0.86
C LEU A 83 -22.19 -19.28 0.38
N ARG A 84 -21.93 -18.90 -0.88
CA ARG A 84 -20.57 -18.85 -1.43
C ARG A 84 -19.68 -17.87 -0.66
N SER A 85 -20.25 -16.76 -0.20
CA SER A 85 -19.56 -15.80 0.65
C SER A 85 -19.18 -16.43 2.00
N ALA A 86 -20.10 -17.16 2.63
CA ALA A 86 -19.86 -17.85 3.89
C ALA A 86 -18.79 -18.95 3.76
N GLU A 87 -18.83 -19.74 2.68
CA GLU A 87 -17.85 -20.78 2.38
C GLU A 87 -16.44 -20.21 2.20
N LYS A 88 -16.31 -19.11 1.45
CA LYS A 88 -15.02 -18.44 1.19
C LYS A 88 -14.58 -17.47 2.28
N ARG A 89 -15.26 -17.45 3.43
CA ARG A 89 -14.97 -16.50 4.50
C ARG A 89 -13.56 -16.68 5.05
N ALA A 90 -13.23 -17.90 5.48
CA ALA A 90 -11.95 -18.20 6.10
C ALA A 90 -10.77 -17.91 5.16
N GLU A 91 -10.91 -18.21 3.87
CA GLU A 91 -9.92 -17.90 2.85
C GLU A 91 -9.71 -16.39 2.70
N ARG A 92 -10.80 -15.62 2.62
CA ARG A 92 -10.74 -14.15 2.52
C ARG A 92 -10.18 -13.51 3.78
N ASP A 93 -10.58 -13.96 4.96
CA ASP A 93 -10.08 -13.43 6.23
C ASP A 93 -8.57 -13.71 6.36
N LYS A 94 -8.12 -14.92 6.01
CA LYS A 94 -6.70 -15.27 5.93
C LYS A 94 -5.95 -14.38 4.95
N ALA A 95 -6.46 -14.22 3.73
CA ALA A 95 -5.83 -13.37 2.70
C ALA A 95 -5.79 -11.89 3.12
N SER A 96 -6.83 -11.40 3.80
CA SER A 96 -6.91 -10.05 4.34
C SER A 96 -5.85 -9.83 5.43
N LEU A 97 -5.72 -10.78 6.36
CA LEU A 97 -4.73 -10.71 7.42
C LEU A 97 -3.30 -10.80 6.88
N GLU A 98 -3.05 -11.71 5.92
CA GLU A 98 -1.75 -11.80 5.24
C GLU A 98 -1.40 -10.48 4.56
N ARG A 99 -2.35 -9.85 3.85
CA ARG A 99 -2.16 -8.55 3.21
C ARG A 99 -1.87 -7.46 4.24
N TYR A 100 -2.64 -7.41 5.32
CA TYR A 100 -2.43 -6.46 6.40
C TYR A 100 -1.03 -6.59 6.97
N ASN A 101 -0.61 -7.82 7.26
CA ASN A 101 0.70 -8.07 7.85
C ASN A 101 1.84 -7.68 6.90
N TYR A 102 1.73 -8.06 5.63
CA TYR A 102 2.76 -7.77 4.63
C TYR A 102 2.92 -6.26 4.41
N ASN A 103 1.80 -5.53 4.27
CA ASN A 103 1.84 -4.10 3.96
C ASN A 103 2.31 -3.22 5.12
N ASN A 104 2.04 -3.63 6.36
CA ASN A 104 2.36 -2.84 7.55
C ASN A 104 3.69 -3.23 8.19
N PHE A 105 4.13 -4.49 8.05
CA PHE A 105 5.31 -5.00 8.74
C PHE A 105 6.44 -5.43 7.80
N GLY A 106 6.38 -5.09 6.50
CA GLY A 106 7.46 -5.40 5.55
C GLY A 106 8.86 -4.96 6.00
N ASP A 107 8.96 -3.81 6.67
CA ASP A 107 10.22 -3.29 7.22
C ASP A 107 10.70 -4.06 8.47
N TYR A 108 9.77 -4.62 9.26
CA TYR A 108 10.11 -5.45 10.43
C TYR A 108 10.69 -6.81 10.02
N PHE A 109 10.37 -7.27 8.82
CA PHE A 109 10.91 -8.51 8.27
C PHE A 109 12.22 -8.32 7.50
N ALA A 110 12.78 -7.10 7.49
CA ALA A 110 14.09 -6.87 6.90
C ALA A 110 15.18 -7.55 7.75
N ALA A 111 15.59 -8.75 7.35
CA ALA A 111 16.54 -9.55 8.11
C ALA A 111 18.00 -9.30 7.67
N GLY A 112 18.87 -9.10 8.64
CA GLY A 112 20.33 -9.12 8.47
C GLY A 112 20.97 -7.82 7.95
N PHE A 113 22.31 -7.84 7.90
CA PHE A 113 23.14 -6.82 7.27
C PHE A 113 23.94 -7.47 6.14
N PRO A 114 23.79 -7.06 4.87
CA PRO A 114 22.93 -5.98 4.37
C PRO A 114 21.42 -6.30 4.49
N PRO A 115 20.54 -5.28 4.49
CA PRO A 115 19.10 -5.47 4.61
C PRO A 115 18.57 -6.34 3.46
N ARG A 116 17.86 -7.42 3.80
CA ARG A 116 17.16 -8.28 2.85
C ARG A 116 15.66 -8.04 2.94
N LYS A 117 14.95 -8.13 1.82
CA LYS A 117 13.49 -8.04 1.77
C LYS A 117 12.90 -9.41 1.50
N LEU A 118 11.72 -9.68 2.07
CA LEU A 118 11.01 -10.94 1.85
C LEU A 118 10.22 -10.92 0.54
N VAL A 119 10.50 -11.89 -0.32
CA VAL A 119 9.78 -12.18 -1.55
C VAL A 119 8.99 -13.47 -1.37
N ARG A 120 7.69 -13.46 -1.71
CA ARG A 120 6.79 -14.60 -1.51
C ARG A 120 6.78 -15.53 -2.73
N HIS A 121 6.86 -16.84 -2.50
CA HIS A 121 6.65 -17.91 -3.48
C HIS A 121 5.16 -18.23 -3.65
N ALA A 122 4.77 -18.92 -4.72
CA ALA A 122 3.37 -19.28 -4.96
C ALA A 122 2.84 -20.26 -3.89
N ASP A 123 3.73 -21.10 -3.33
CA ASP A 123 3.45 -22.03 -2.24
C ASP A 123 3.21 -21.35 -0.86
N GLY A 124 3.42 -20.03 -0.79
CA GLY A 124 3.26 -19.24 0.45
C GLY A 124 4.51 -19.15 1.32
N ARG A 125 5.63 -19.77 0.94
CA ARG A 125 6.93 -19.56 1.61
C ARG A 125 7.51 -18.20 1.25
N PHE A 126 8.44 -17.73 2.07
CA PHE A 126 9.15 -16.47 1.88
C PHE A 126 10.65 -16.71 1.73
N GLU A 127 11.27 -15.95 0.83
CA GLU A 127 12.70 -15.93 0.62
C GLU A 127 13.25 -14.53 0.86
N ALA A 128 14.34 -14.44 1.62
CA ALA A 128 14.98 -13.18 1.96
C ALA A 128 16.06 -12.84 0.92
N LEU A 129 15.78 -11.88 0.05
CA LEU A 129 16.67 -11.45 -1.03
C LEU A 129 17.23 -10.05 -0.79
N THR A 130 18.43 -9.81 -1.31
CA THR A 130 19.04 -8.47 -1.35
C THR A 130 18.37 -7.59 -2.40
N ASP A 131 18.53 -6.27 -2.28
CA ASP A 131 18.00 -5.32 -3.26
C ASP A 131 18.53 -5.58 -4.69
N SER A 132 19.79 -6.02 -4.82
CA SER A 132 20.38 -6.37 -6.13
C SER A 132 19.75 -7.61 -6.76
N GLU A 133 19.42 -8.63 -5.96
CA GLU A 133 18.75 -9.84 -6.44
C GLU A 133 17.32 -9.53 -6.86
N ILE A 134 16.63 -8.69 -6.09
CA ILE A 134 15.27 -8.23 -6.39
C ILE A 134 15.24 -7.43 -7.69
N GLU A 135 16.17 -6.49 -7.87
CA GLU A 135 16.23 -5.69 -9.09
C GLU A 135 16.53 -6.56 -10.33
N THR A 136 17.40 -7.56 -10.17
CA THR A 136 17.69 -8.54 -11.23
C THR A 136 16.46 -9.41 -11.52
N GLY A 137 15.76 -9.88 -10.48
CA GLY A 137 14.52 -10.66 -10.61
C GLY A 137 13.41 -9.89 -11.31
N ILE A 138 13.27 -8.59 -11.02
CA ILE A 138 12.29 -7.71 -11.69
C ILE A 138 12.68 -7.51 -13.16
N LYS A 139 13.96 -7.23 -13.45
CA LYS A 139 14.44 -7.05 -14.84
C LYS A 139 14.28 -8.31 -15.68
N THR A 140 14.44 -9.48 -15.06
CA THR A 140 14.29 -10.79 -15.71
C THR A 140 12.85 -11.30 -15.73
N GLY A 141 11.90 -10.57 -15.13
CA GLY A 141 10.50 -11.00 -15.06
C GLY A 141 10.24 -12.16 -14.09
N LYS A 142 11.22 -12.55 -13.27
CA LYS A 142 11.06 -13.58 -12.23
C LYS A 142 10.36 -13.07 -10.98
N ILE A 143 10.41 -11.76 -10.72
CA ILE A 143 9.80 -11.14 -9.54
C ILE A 143 8.83 -10.05 -10.00
N GLY A 144 7.59 -10.14 -9.54
CA GLY A 144 6.55 -9.13 -9.74
C GLY A 144 6.46 -8.15 -8.57
N ARG A 145 5.86 -6.98 -8.84
CA ARG A 145 5.44 -6.01 -7.81
C ARG A 145 3.92 -5.96 -7.75
N GLY A 146 3.34 -6.05 -6.56
CA GLY A 146 1.89 -5.96 -6.33
C GLY A 146 1.32 -7.20 -5.66
N SER A 147 0.00 -7.31 -5.60
CA SER A 147 -0.68 -8.50 -5.10
C SER A 147 -1.14 -9.35 -6.28
N TYR A 148 -0.85 -10.66 -6.22
CA TYR A 148 -1.37 -11.67 -7.15
C TYR A 148 -2.88 -11.45 -7.39
N GLY A 149 -3.27 -11.26 -8.65
CA GLY A 149 -4.68 -11.26 -9.08
C GLY A 149 -5.56 -10.04 -8.74
N THR A 150 -5.03 -8.93 -8.20
CA THR A 150 -5.91 -7.82 -7.78
C THR A 150 -5.93 -6.59 -8.69
N GLY A 151 -4.96 -6.40 -9.59
CA GLY A 151 -4.96 -5.25 -10.52
C GLY A 151 -4.79 -3.87 -9.87
N TRP A 152 -4.57 -3.78 -8.55
CA TRP A 152 -4.38 -2.52 -7.83
C TRP A 152 -2.88 -2.27 -7.60
N SER A 153 -2.30 -1.32 -8.34
CA SER A 153 -0.85 -1.00 -8.31
C SER A 153 -0.46 0.18 -7.41
N ASN A 154 -1.39 0.77 -6.63
CA ASN A 154 -1.25 2.18 -6.24
C ASN A 154 -0.73 2.46 -4.82
N TYR A 155 -0.19 1.49 -4.09
CA TYR A 155 0.51 1.80 -2.84
C TYR A 155 1.98 2.16 -3.12
N GLN A 156 2.25 3.46 -3.03
CA GLN A 156 3.57 4.09 -3.19
C GLN A 156 4.69 3.29 -2.50
N GLY A 157 5.44 2.50 -3.29
CA GLY A 157 6.68 1.83 -2.87
C GLY A 157 6.54 0.64 -1.90
N ARG A 158 5.34 0.32 -1.41
CA ARG A 158 5.11 -0.80 -0.45
C ARG A 158 4.42 -2.01 -1.07
N ASN A 159 4.46 -2.11 -2.39
CA ASN A 159 3.83 -3.23 -3.08
C ASN A 159 4.54 -4.54 -2.73
N PRO A 160 3.79 -5.64 -2.51
CA PRO A 160 4.39 -6.93 -2.27
C PRO A 160 5.29 -7.40 -3.40
N LEU A 161 6.38 -8.07 -3.01
CA LEU A 161 7.26 -8.78 -3.93
C LEU A 161 6.87 -10.26 -3.93
N TYR A 162 6.68 -10.81 -5.12
CA TYR A 162 6.34 -12.21 -5.31
C TYR A 162 7.09 -12.79 -6.51
N PHE A 163 7.35 -14.09 -6.48
CA PHE A 163 7.89 -14.80 -7.62
C PHE A 163 6.80 -15.02 -8.68
N ILE A 164 7.13 -14.74 -9.93
CA ILE A 164 6.34 -15.12 -11.09
C ILE A 164 6.82 -16.53 -11.46
N GLU A 165 6.18 -17.53 -10.87
CA GLU A 165 6.39 -18.91 -11.28
C GLU A 165 5.73 -19.10 -12.64
N GLU A 166 6.49 -19.49 -13.67
CA GLU A 166 5.90 -19.87 -14.95
C GLU A 166 5.04 -21.12 -14.70
N GLU A 167 3.72 -20.93 -14.63
CA GLU A 167 2.78 -22.05 -14.60
C GLU A 167 3.00 -22.90 -15.87
N GLY A 168 3.74 -23.99 -15.74
CA GLY A 168 3.81 -25.11 -16.69
C GLY A 168 4.10 -24.74 -18.15
N LYS A 169 5.36 -24.43 -18.48
CA LYS A 169 5.92 -24.90 -19.76
C LYS A 169 6.55 -26.28 -19.53
N GLU A 170 5.72 -27.31 -19.52
CA GLU A 170 6.15 -28.68 -19.88
C GLU A 170 5.72 -28.95 -21.33
#